data_AF-A0A146KDB2-F1
#
_entry.id   AF-A0A146KDB2-F1
#
_cell.length_a   1.000
_cell.length_b   1.000
_cell.length_c   1.000
_cell.angle_alpha   90.00
_cell.angle_beta   90.00
_cell.angle_gamma   90.00
#
_symmetry.space_group_name_H-M   'P 1'
#
loop_
_entity.id
_entity.type
_entity.pdbx_description
1 polymer ?
#
loop_
_entity_poly.entity_id
_entity_poly.type
_entity_poly.pdbx_seq_one_letter_code
_entity_poly.pdbx_strand_id
1 'polypeptide(L)'
;FTTVVMSYGHEQEMPLKTPNEQVTRENLEEFINLKAQYQLYGNRSKRIYNNIRKGFSAVIFDFKQRHLNYKELRLMLCGQQQINFDQLKSVTNYDGFDESSYTIKLFWKVLSTFSQPEKEEFLKFCFSSPRPPLDGFKRFEIIRFGGQFPHAHTCNQILELPPIKSESEMKEKLIICIKNNE
;
A
#
# COMPACT_ATOMS: atom_id res chain seq x y z
N PHE A 1 -23.47 -17.42 -11.90
CA PHE A 1 -22.82 -16.14 -12.24
C PHE A 1 -23.53 -15.01 -11.50
N THR A 2 -23.39 -14.95 -10.17
CA THR A 2 -24.03 -13.94 -9.32
C THR A 2 -23.03 -13.30 -8.39
N THR A 3 -23.37 -12.12 -7.87
CA THR A 3 -22.58 -11.41 -6.86
C THR A 3 -23.51 -10.86 -5.78
N VAL A 4 -23.08 -10.89 -4.52
CA VAL A 4 -23.84 -10.33 -3.40
C VAL A 4 -23.40 -8.89 -3.17
N VAL A 5 -24.38 -7.99 -3.04
CA VAL A 5 -24.14 -6.55 -2.88
C VAL A 5 -24.89 -6.05 -1.66
N MET A 6 -24.18 -5.31 -0.81
CA MET A 6 -24.78 -4.57 0.30
C MET A 6 -25.45 -3.30 -0.22
N SER A 7 -26.78 -3.23 -0.08
CA SER A 7 -27.60 -2.13 -0.53
C SER A 7 -28.54 -1.70 0.60
N TYR A 8 -28.33 -0.49 1.13
CA TYR A 8 -29.14 0.07 2.22
C TYR A 8 -29.27 -0.85 3.44
N GLY A 9 -28.18 -1.54 3.81
CA GLY A 9 -28.15 -2.45 4.95
C GLY A 9 -28.64 -3.88 4.66
N HIS A 10 -29.04 -4.19 3.44
CA HIS A 10 -29.50 -5.52 3.03
C HIS A 10 -28.60 -6.15 1.98
N GLU A 11 -28.37 -7.46 2.09
CA GLU A 11 -27.72 -8.25 1.05
C GLU A 11 -28.69 -8.49 -0.11
N GLN A 12 -28.24 -8.19 -1.32
CA GLN A 12 -28.97 -8.47 -2.55
C GLN A 12 -28.10 -9.28 -3.50
N GLU A 13 -28.61 -10.42 -3.96
CA GLU A 13 -27.95 -11.21 -4.99
C GLU A 13 -28.27 -10.62 -6.38
N MET A 14 -27.23 -10.27 -7.11
CA MET A 14 -27.31 -9.64 -8.43
C MET A 14 -26.70 -10.57 -9.48
N PRO A 15 -27.40 -10.87 -10.58
CA PRO A 15 -26.82 -11.62 -11.69
C PRO A 15 -25.74 -10.79 -12.40
N LEU A 16 -24.61 -11.43 -12.72
CA LEU A 16 -23.52 -10.84 -13.48
C LEU A 16 -23.71 -10.97 -15.00
N LYS A 17 -24.50 -11.97 -15.44
CA LYS A 17 -24.92 -12.17 -16.83
C LYS A 17 -26.30 -12.81 -16.91
N THR A 18 -26.93 -12.70 -18.08
CA THR A 18 -28.22 -13.32 -18.41
C THR A 18 -28.08 -14.14 -19.70
N PRO A 19 -28.43 -15.43 -19.72
CA PRO A 19 -28.97 -16.23 -18.60
C PRO A 19 -27.94 -16.48 -17.48
N ASN A 20 -28.43 -16.67 -16.25
CA ASN A 20 -27.56 -17.00 -15.12
C ASN A 20 -27.17 -18.48 -15.18
N GLU A 21 -25.88 -18.75 -15.27
CA GLU A 21 -25.33 -20.11 -15.37
C GLU A 21 -24.57 -20.49 -14.08
N GLN A 22 -24.35 -21.79 -13.85
CA GLN A 22 -23.45 -22.22 -12.79
C GLN A 22 -21.99 -21.95 -13.18
N VAL A 23 -21.18 -21.60 -12.19
CA VAL A 23 -19.74 -21.42 -12.40
C VAL A 23 -19.08 -22.79 -12.39
N THR A 24 -18.41 -23.14 -13.49
CA THR A 24 -17.61 -24.35 -13.69
C THR A 24 -16.15 -23.97 -13.86
N ARG A 25 -15.25 -24.96 -13.97
CA ARG A 25 -13.82 -24.67 -14.20
C ARG A 25 -13.58 -24.01 -15.56
N GLU A 26 -14.40 -24.38 -16.55
CA GLU A 26 -14.30 -23.90 -17.93
C GLU A 26 -14.74 -22.44 -18.09
N ASN A 27 -15.65 -21.96 -17.23
CA ASN A 27 -16.20 -20.60 -17.30
C ASN A 27 -15.75 -19.69 -16.12
N LEU A 28 -14.80 -20.17 -15.31
CA LEU A 28 -14.30 -19.45 -14.13
C LEU A 28 -13.67 -18.10 -14.48
N GLU A 29 -12.89 -18.03 -15.57
CA GLU A 29 -12.23 -16.79 -16.00
C GLU A 29 -13.25 -15.72 -16.42
N GLU A 30 -14.31 -16.13 -17.12
CA GLU A 30 -15.44 -15.25 -17.45
C GLU A 30 -16.10 -14.71 -16.18
N PHE A 31 -16.35 -15.58 -15.19
CA PHE A 31 -16.93 -15.17 -13.92
C PHE A 31 -16.05 -14.16 -13.16
N ILE A 32 -14.73 -14.42 -13.09
CA ILE A 32 -13.76 -13.51 -12.43
C ILE A 32 -13.79 -12.14 -13.11
N ASN A 33 -13.73 -12.11 -14.44
CA ASN A 33 -13.75 -10.87 -15.21
C ASN A 33 -15.05 -10.09 -15.01
N LEU A 34 -16.21 -10.75 -15.07
CA LEU A 34 -17.51 -10.10 -14.85
C LEU A 34 -17.65 -9.59 -13.40
N LYS A 35 -17.15 -10.34 -12.42
CA LYS A 35 -17.16 -9.93 -11.02
C LYS A 35 -16.27 -8.70 -10.79
N ALA A 36 -15.07 -8.69 -11.37
CA ALA A 36 -14.16 -7.54 -11.32
C ALA A 36 -14.77 -6.31 -12.01
N GLN A 37 -15.36 -6.49 -13.20
CA GLN A 37 -16.07 -5.42 -13.91
C GLN A 37 -17.23 -4.88 -13.09
N TYR A 38 -18.02 -5.73 -12.44
CA TYR A 38 -19.13 -5.29 -11.60
C TYR A 38 -18.62 -4.48 -10.38
N GLN A 39 -17.55 -4.93 -9.72
CA GLN A 39 -16.97 -4.20 -8.59
C GLN A 39 -16.41 -2.84 -9.01
N LEU A 40 -15.74 -2.75 -10.16
CA LEU A 40 -15.14 -1.51 -10.67
C LEU A 40 -16.18 -0.56 -11.30
N TYR A 41 -17.11 -1.09 -12.08
CA TYR A 41 -18.01 -0.33 -12.98
C TYR A 41 -19.50 -0.54 -12.73
N GLY A 42 -19.88 -1.20 -11.64
CA GLY A 42 -21.29 -1.39 -11.27
C GLY A 42 -22.09 -0.08 -11.26
N ASN A 43 -23.42 -0.19 -11.32
CA ASN A 43 -24.31 0.95 -11.63
C ASN A 43 -24.10 2.20 -10.75
N ARG A 44 -23.73 2.04 -9.48
CA ARG A 44 -23.40 3.17 -8.58
C ARG A 44 -22.05 3.82 -8.94
N SER A 45 -21.03 3.01 -9.22
CA SER A 45 -19.68 3.43 -9.57
C SER A 45 -19.65 4.16 -10.92
N LYS A 46 -20.42 3.71 -11.92
CA LYS A 46 -20.40 4.31 -13.27
C LYS A 46 -20.88 5.76 -13.31
N ARG A 47 -21.95 6.10 -12.60
CA ARG A 47 -22.49 7.48 -12.56
C ARG A 47 -21.53 8.43 -11.85
N ILE A 48 -21.04 8.02 -10.68
CA ILE A 48 -20.09 8.80 -9.89
C ILE A 48 -18.79 9.00 -10.69
N TYR A 49 -18.25 7.92 -11.26
CA TYR A 49 -17.07 7.96 -12.12
C TYR A 49 -17.25 8.93 -13.28
N ASN A 50 -18.37 8.85 -14.02
CA ASN A 50 -18.62 9.74 -15.14
C ASN A 50 -18.70 11.21 -14.74
N ASN A 51 -19.29 11.52 -13.57
CA ASN A 51 -19.35 12.90 -13.07
C ASN A 51 -17.97 13.42 -12.64
N ILE A 52 -17.19 12.61 -11.90
CA ILE A 52 -15.80 12.93 -11.53
C ILE A 52 -14.96 13.15 -12.79
N ARG A 53 -15.04 12.22 -13.76
CA ARG A 53 -14.32 12.30 -15.03
C ARG A 53 -14.69 13.56 -15.80
N LYS A 54 -15.97 13.92 -15.88
CA LYS A 54 -16.43 15.15 -16.53
C LYS A 54 -15.88 16.40 -15.85
N GLY A 55 -16.01 16.50 -14.52
CA GLY A 55 -15.48 17.64 -13.76
C GLY A 55 -13.97 17.78 -13.90
N PHE A 56 -13.23 16.68 -13.72
CA PHE A 56 -11.77 16.64 -13.87
C PHE A 56 -11.34 17.05 -15.29
N SER A 57 -12.02 16.55 -16.33
CA SER A 57 -11.73 16.89 -17.74
C SER A 57 -12.07 18.33 -18.12
N ALA A 58 -12.98 18.98 -17.39
CA ALA A 58 -13.38 20.37 -17.64
C ALA A 58 -12.38 21.36 -17.06
N VAL A 59 -11.79 21.03 -15.91
CA VAL A 59 -10.79 21.88 -15.24
C VAL A 59 -9.41 21.72 -15.87
N ILE A 60 -9.04 20.50 -16.26
CA ILE A 60 -7.69 20.23 -16.73
C ILE A 60 -7.63 19.90 -18.22
N PHE A 61 -7.58 20.98 -19.00
CA PHE A 61 -7.61 20.96 -20.47
C PHE A 61 -6.42 20.24 -21.12
N ASP A 62 -5.25 20.23 -20.45
CA ASP A 62 -3.96 19.83 -21.02
C ASP A 62 -3.62 18.33 -20.84
N PHE A 63 -4.30 17.61 -19.95
CA PHE A 63 -4.05 16.18 -19.71
C PHE A 63 -4.49 15.28 -20.87
N LYS A 64 -5.45 15.72 -21.71
CA LYS A 64 -5.95 14.92 -22.84
C LYS A 64 -4.91 14.72 -23.93
N GLN A 65 -3.93 15.62 -24.04
CA GLN A 65 -2.86 15.54 -25.04
C GLN A 65 -1.62 14.78 -24.54
N ARG A 66 -1.47 14.63 -23.22
CA ARG A 66 -0.33 13.94 -22.61
C ARG A 66 -0.76 12.50 -22.33
N HIS A 67 -0.13 11.54 -23.00
CA HIS A 67 -0.33 10.10 -22.75
C HIS A 67 0.25 9.67 -21.39
N LEU A 68 -0.31 10.19 -20.31
CA LEU A 68 0.16 9.95 -18.96
C LEU A 68 -0.43 8.64 -18.43
N ASN A 69 0.44 7.78 -17.92
CA ASN A 69 0.00 6.62 -17.16
C ASN A 69 -0.49 7.04 -15.76
N TYR A 70 -1.13 6.11 -15.03
CA TYR A 70 -1.70 6.42 -13.72
C TYR A 70 -0.65 6.88 -12.69
N LYS A 71 0.60 6.43 -12.81
CA LYS A 71 1.70 6.83 -11.90
C LYS A 71 2.11 8.27 -12.16
N GLU A 72 2.22 8.67 -13.42
CA GLU A 72 2.59 10.03 -13.82
C GLU A 72 1.49 11.04 -13.51
N LEU A 73 0.22 10.69 -13.77
CA LEU A 73 -0.93 11.50 -13.38
C LEU A 73 -0.97 11.71 -11.86
N ARG A 74 -0.71 10.65 -11.09
CA ARG A 74 -0.61 10.71 -9.62
C ARG A 74 0.54 11.60 -9.16
N LEU A 75 1.70 11.50 -9.79
CA LEU A 75 2.87 12.35 -9.48
C LEU A 75 2.57 13.82 -9.76
N MET A 76 1.90 14.13 -10.86
CA MET A 76 1.51 15.50 -11.20
C MET A 76 0.49 16.10 -10.23
N LEU A 77 -0.51 15.31 -9.80
CA LEU A 77 -1.57 15.79 -8.92
C LEU A 77 -1.12 15.89 -7.46
N CYS A 78 -0.34 14.93 -6.97
CA CYS A 78 0.05 14.85 -5.57
C CYS A 78 1.45 15.41 -5.29
N GLY A 79 2.24 15.69 -6.32
CA GLY A 79 3.67 15.96 -6.19
C GLY A 79 4.47 14.74 -5.73
N GLN A 80 5.78 14.94 -5.60
CA GLN A 80 6.67 14.00 -4.94
C GLN A 80 6.85 14.44 -3.48
N GLN A 81 6.23 13.72 -2.55
CA GLN A 81 6.42 14.00 -1.11
C GLN A 81 7.76 13.42 -0.68
N GLN A 82 8.75 14.28 -0.36
CA GLN A 82 10.00 13.79 0.19
C GLN A 82 9.74 13.11 1.54
N ILE A 83 10.10 11.82 1.64
CA ILE A 83 9.94 11.08 2.89
C ILE A 83 11.18 11.32 3.75
N ASN A 84 10.93 11.91 4.92
CA ASN A 84 11.90 11.98 6.01
C ASN A 84 11.36 11.14 7.18
N PHE A 85 12.21 10.27 7.72
CA PHE A 85 11.87 9.37 8.81
C PHE A 85 12.15 9.93 10.21
N ASP A 86 12.56 11.19 10.33
CA ASP A 86 12.78 11.83 11.63
C ASP A 86 11.52 11.80 12.52
N GLN A 87 10.35 12.10 11.95
CA GLN A 87 9.08 12.00 12.68
C GLN A 87 8.73 10.54 13.02
N LEU A 88 8.98 9.60 12.11
CA LEU A 88 8.75 8.19 12.38
C LEU A 88 9.61 7.73 13.56
N LYS A 89 10.88 8.11 13.56
CA LYS A 89 11.83 7.83 14.64
C LYS A 89 11.37 8.41 15.97
N SER A 90 10.87 9.65 16.00
CA SER A 90 10.43 10.30 17.25
C SER A 90 9.21 9.64 17.91
N VAL A 91 8.42 8.88 17.14
CA VAL A 91 7.27 8.11 17.67
C VAL A 91 7.54 6.61 17.74
N THR A 92 8.80 6.19 17.61
CA THR A 92 9.19 4.77 17.66
C THR A 92 9.48 4.34 19.09
N ASN A 93 8.78 3.30 19.54
CA ASN A 93 9.09 2.57 20.76
C ASN A 93 9.93 1.33 20.46
N TYR A 94 10.70 0.89 21.45
CA TYR A 94 11.59 -0.26 21.33
C TYR A 94 11.27 -1.30 22.41
N ASP A 95 11.14 -2.56 22.02
CA ASP A 95 11.01 -3.70 22.93
C ASP A 95 12.14 -4.71 22.70
N GLY A 96 12.83 -5.10 23.77
CA GLY A 96 14.06 -5.90 23.71
C GLY A 96 15.28 -5.18 23.08
N PHE A 97 15.12 -3.89 22.74
CA PHE A 97 16.16 -2.95 22.35
C PHE A 97 15.99 -1.63 23.12
N ASP A 98 17.00 -0.77 23.02
CA ASP A 98 16.92 0.64 23.40
C ASP A 98 17.44 1.53 22.25
N GLU A 99 17.21 2.84 22.33
CA GLU A 99 17.68 3.77 21.29
C GLU A 99 19.22 3.78 21.14
N SER A 100 19.94 3.42 22.20
CA SER A 100 21.40 3.35 22.21
C SER A 100 21.96 2.10 21.53
N SER A 101 21.11 1.09 21.32
CA SER A 101 21.46 -0.22 20.80
C SER A 101 22.07 -0.11 19.41
N TYR A 102 23.15 -0.84 19.20
CA TYR A 102 23.89 -0.79 17.95
C TYR A 102 23.01 -1.13 16.73
N THR A 103 22.14 -2.15 16.86
CA THR A 103 21.14 -2.52 15.84
C THR A 103 20.22 -1.36 15.48
N ILE A 104 19.71 -0.61 16.47
CA ILE A 104 18.78 0.51 16.26
C ILE A 104 19.49 1.69 15.58
N LYS A 105 20.72 1.99 16.00
CA LYS A 105 21.55 3.01 15.34
C LYS A 105 21.82 2.66 13.87
N LEU A 106 22.16 1.40 13.60
CA LEU A 106 22.34 0.91 12.23
C LEU A 106 21.05 1.00 11.42
N PHE A 107 19.91 0.61 12.00
CA PHE A 107 18.61 0.66 11.34
C PHE A 107 18.31 2.07 10.82
N TRP A 108 18.36 3.08 11.70
CA TRP A 108 18.10 4.46 11.31
C TRP A 108 19.16 5.02 10.36
N LYS A 109 20.43 4.67 10.56
CA LYS A 109 21.51 5.06 9.65
C LYS A 109 21.24 4.54 8.24
N VAL A 110 20.98 3.25 8.08
CA VAL A 110 20.68 2.63 6.78
C VAL A 110 19.43 3.24 6.16
N LEU A 111 18.35 3.40 6.93
CA LEU A 111 17.10 3.95 6.45
C LEU A 111 17.24 5.41 5.96
N SER A 112 18.16 6.18 6.54
CA SER A 112 18.49 7.53 6.08
C SER A 112 19.17 7.55 4.70
N THR A 113 19.87 6.47 4.33
CA THR A 113 20.55 6.32 3.03
C THR A 113 19.63 5.83 1.90
N PHE A 114 18.38 5.46 2.22
CA PHE A 114 17.43 4.99 1.23
C PHE A 114 17.07 6.10 0.25
N SER A 115 17.04 5.75 -1.02
CA SER A 115 16.45 6.56 -2.07
C SER A 115 14.95 6.75 -1.82
N GLN A 116 14.36 7.80 -2.39
CA GLN A 116 12.94 8.07 -2.23
C GLN A 116 12.04 6.84 -2.56
N PRO A 117 12.26 6.09 -3.65
CA PRO A 117 11.50 4.86 -3.92
C PRO A 117 11.68 3.79 -2.84
N GLU A 118 12.89 3.59 -2.31
CA GLU A 118 13.13 2.62 -1.24
C GLU A 118 12.43 3.03 0.07
N LYS A 119 12.33 4.34 0.36
CA LYS A 119 11.54 4.84 1.49
C LYS A 119 10.05 4.58 1.31
N GLU A 120 9.52 4.74 0.11
CA GLU A 120 8.12 4.40 -0.21
C GLU A 120 7.85 2.91 -0.04
N GLU A 121 8.76 2.04 -0.52
CA GLU A 121 8.63 0.58 -0.32
C GLU A 121 8.75 0.19 1.16
N PHE A 122 9.62 0.84 1.93
CA PHE A 122 9.70 0.64 3.38
C PHE A 122 8.39 1.02 4.09
N LEU A 123 7.77 2.14 3.70
CA LEU A 123 6.46 2.50 4.24
C LEU A 123 5.37 1.50 3.84
N LYS A 124 5.38 0.97 2.63
CA LYS A 124 4.45 -0.11 2.27
C LYS A 124 4.65 -1.34 3.15
N PHE A 125 5.90 -1.71 3.39
CA PHE A 125 6.26 -2.84 4.24
C PHE A 125 5.75 -2.68 5.68
N CYS A 126 5.89 -1.50 6.28
CA CYS A 126 5.50 -1.28 7.68
C CYS A 126 4.06 -0.77 7.89
N PHE A 127 3.49 -0.05 6.91
CA PHE A 127 2.23 0.69 7.05
C PHE A 127 1.19 0.37 5.96
N SER A 128 1.48 -0.55 5.03
CA SER A 128 0.61 -0.84 3.87
C SER A 128 0.30 0.39 2.99
N SER A 129 1.11 1.44 3.10
CA SER A 129 0.97 2.69 2.36
C SER A 129 2.33 3.18 1.90
N PRO A 130 2.50 3.64 0.65
CA PRO A 130 3.75 4.25 0.20
C PRO A 130 3.95 5.68 0.73
N ARG A 131 3.04 6.22 1.54
CA ARG A 131 3.08 7.58 2.05
C ARG A 131 2.86 7.63 3.56
N PRO A 132 3.44 8.64 4.25
CA PRO A 132 3.10 8.94 5.63
C PRO A 132 1.58 9.20 5.77
N PRO A 133 0.99 8.90 6.94
CA PRO A 133 -0.37 9.34 7.25
C PRO A 133 -0.48 10.87 7.14
N LEU A 134 -1.64 11.36 6.71
CA LEU A 134 -1.87 12.81 6.51
C LEU A 134 -1.73 13.62 7.80
N ASP A 135 -2.06 12.99 8.93
CA ASP A 135 -1.94 13.54 10.28
C ASP A 135 -0.60 13.20 10.95
N GLY A 136 0.35 12.64 10.19
CA GLY A 136 1.67 12.25 10.67
C GLY A 136 1.71 10.86 11.33
N PHE A 137 2.92 10.39 11.62
CA PHE A 137 3.10 9.12 12.33
C PHE A 137 2.67 9.26 13.79
N LYS A 138 1.83 8.34 14.27
CA LYS A 138 1.35 8.33 15.66
C LYS A 138 2.04 7.29 16.52
N ARG A 139 2.42 6.16 15.91
CA ARG A 139 3.13 5.07 16.58
C ARG A 139 3.96 4.29 15.58
N PHE A 140 5.03 3.71 16.08
CA PHE A 140 5.78 2.65 15.44
C PHE A 140 6.49 1.89 16.55
N GLU A 141 6.65 0.58 16.42
CA GLU A 141 7.32 -0.22 17.44
C GLU A 141 8.31 -1.17 16.79
N ILE A 142 9.53 -1.21 17.31
CA ILE A 142 10.57 -2.13 16.86
C ILE A 142 10.84 -3.13 17.98
N ILE A 143 10.54 -4.40 17.71
CA ILE A 143 10.65 -5.48 18.68
C ILE A 143 11.82 -6.38 18.31
N ARG A 144 12.64 -6.72 19.30
CA ARG A 144 13.73 -7.69 19.11
C ARG A 144 13.16 -9.08 18.84
N PHE A 145 13.58 -9.66 17.72
CA PHE A 145 13.14 -10.98 17.28
C PHE A 145 14.33 -11.92 17.03
N GLY A 146 14.11 -13.23 17.19
CA GLY A 146 15.15 -14.26 17.03
C GLY A 146 15.36 -14.77 15.60
N GLY A 147 14.56 -14.32 14.63
CA GLY A 147 14.63 -14.81 13.25
C GLY A 147 15.78 -14.24 12.41
N GLN A 148 15.81 -14.59 11.13
CA GLN A 148 16.87 -14.12 10.22
C GLN A 148 16.56 -12.77 9.57
N PHE A 149 15.30 -12.53 9.22
CA PHE A 149 14.85 -11.37 8.45
C PHE A 149 13.86 -10.52 9.24
N PRO A 150 13.83 -9.19 9.00
CA PRO A 150 12.78 -8.33 9.51
C PRO A 150 11.38 -8.77 9.08
N HIS A 151 10.40 -8.69 9.98
CA HIS A 151 8.99 -8.98 9.71
C HIS A 151 8.11 -7.82 10.18
N ALA A 152 7.16 -7.39 9.36
CA ALA A 152 6.28 -6.28 9.68
C ALA A 152 4.84 -6.75 9.91
N HIS A 153 4.22 -6.26 10.98
CA HIS A 153 2.80 -6.43 11.27
C HIS A 153 2.08 -5.11 10.99
N THR A 154 1.64 -4.92 9.75
CA THR A 154 1.12 -3.64 9.25
C THR A 154 -0.10 -3.12 10.02
N CYS A 155 -1.02 -4.00 10.43
CA CYS A 155 -2.18 -3.64 11.26
C CYS A 155 -1.76 -3.03 12.61
N ASN A 156 -0.61 -3.46 13.13
CA ASN A 156 -0.12 -3.04 14.42
C ASN A 156 0.98 -1.97 14.34
N GLN A 157 1.56 -1.74 13.15
CA GLN A 157 2.72 -0.86 12.94
C GLN A 157 3.92 -1.31 13.78
N ILE A 158 4.12 -2.63 13.83
CA ILE A 158 5.22 -3.29 14.53
C ILE A 158 6.20 -3.83 13.49
N LEU A 159 7.50 -3.62 13.74
CA LEU A 159 8.60 -4.22 13.01
C LEU A 159 9.39 -5.13 13.95
N GLU A 160 9.32 -6.43 13.72
CA GLU A 160 10.23 -7.39 14.33
C GLU A 160 11.58 -7.31 13.64
N LEU A 161 12.63 -6.99 14.41
CA LEU A 161 13.98 -6.77 13.91
C LEU A 161 14.95 -7.70 14.63
N PRO A 162 15.69 -8.56 13.90
CA PRO A 162 16.74 -9.34 14.52
C PRO A 162 17.96 -8.50 14.90
N PRO A 163 18.76 -8.92 15.90
CA PRO A 163 20.04 -8.29 16.19
C PRO A 163 20.97 -8.38 14.97
N ILE A 164 21.41 -7.23 14.46
CA ILE A 164 22.24 -7.13 13.26
C ILE A 164 23.57 -6.46 13.61
N LYS A 165 24.67 -7.01 13.07
CA LYS A 165 26.03 -6.66 13.50
C LYS A 165 26.76 -5.73 12.53
N SER A 166 26.19 -5.48 11.34
CA SER A 166 26.82 -4.59 10.36
C SER A 166 25.81 -3.78 9.55
N GLU A 167 26.26 -2.64 9.06
CA GLU A 167 25.46 -1.78 8.18
C GLU A 167 25.11 -2.46 6.86
N SER A 168 26.05 -3.25 6.31
CA SER A 168 25.83 -4.01 5.07
C SER A 168 24.73 -5.06 5.24
N GLU A 169 24.79 -5.82 6.34
CA GLU A 169 23.77 -6.84 6.66
C GLU A 169 22.39 -6.18 6.89
N MET A 170 22.34 -5.04 7.60
CA MET A 170 21.10 -4.30 7.82
C MET A 170 20.48 -3.85 6.48
N LYS A 171 21.30 -3.27 5.61
CA LYS A 171 20.86 -2.80 4.29
C LYS A 171 20.37 -3.96 3.43
N GLU A 172 21.15 -5.03 3.32
CA GLU A 172 20.79 -6.21 2.54
C GLU A 172 19.45 -6.78 2.98
N LYS A 173 19.28 -7.04 4.29
CA LYS A 173 18.05 -7.62 4.84
C LYS A 173 16.84 -6.74 4.63
N LEU A 174 16.95 -5.42 4.91
CA LEU A 174 15.85 -4.49 4.66
C LEU A 174 15.47 -4.42 3.18
N ILE A 175 16.46 -4.37 2.27
CA ILE A 175 16.20 -4.33 0.83
C ILE A 175 15.49 -5.60 0.35
N ILE A 176 15.89 -6.77 0.85
CA ILE A 176 15.22 -8.04 0.53
C ILE A 176 13.76 -7.99 1.00
N CYS A 177 13.51 -7.57 2.24
CA CYS A 177 12.16 -7.52 2.80
C CYS A 177 11.24 -6.53 2.05
N ILE A 178 11.70 -5.32 1.77
CA ILE A 178 10.85 -4.32 1.10
C ILE A 178 10.59 -4.65 -0.38
N LYS A 179 11.46 -5.43 -1.03
CA LYS A 179 11.28 -5.86 -2.43
C LYS A 179 10.34 -7.06 -2.57
N ASN A 180 10.27 -7.92 -1.56
CA ASN A 180 9.43 -9.12 -1.56
C ASN A 180 8.13 -8.92 -0.75
N ASN A 181 7.73 -7.67 -0.55
CA ASN A 181 6.50 -7.32 0.15
C ASN A 181 5.31 -7.50 -0.80
N GLU A 182 4.72 -8.70 -0.82
CA GLU A 182 3.48 -9.04 -1.55
C GLU A 182 2.21 -8.53 -0.86
#